data_AF-A0A1I8C5U9-F1
#
_entry.id   AF-A0A1I8C5U9-F1
#
_cell.length_a   1.000
_cell.length_b   1.000
_cell.length_c   1.000
_cell.angle_alpha   90.00
_cell.angle_beta   90.00
_cell.angle_gamma   90.00
#
_symmetry.space_group_name_H-M   'P 1'
#
loop_
_entity.id
_entity.type
_entity.pdbx_description
1 polymer ?
#
loop_
_entity_poly.entity_id
_entity_poly.type
_entity_poly.pdbx_seq_one_letter_code
_entity_poly.pdbx_strand_id
1 'polypeptide(L)'
;MKPVRSSKKKSAVDDKFFNLTEMNDYLDKIESEEQEEGFFDDVDVEDDANADYCYKDFFEVSKGSAGKSKQIFEDDEEDSEDELQDDEEEAEEFDDGDDVMAESDEELGEIVDEKSILLSAGTVEEKSAFEKRQESLKRQIGKLEEQNLAPRNWELAGEITADSREKDSMLATHAAFDYVSKQTPVITPDHTDRVEALIMQRIKDKAFDDPVRKVKKDETIQVYREQAIEEIQRKSLVEVYEDQFKKARGDKDDNSEADLATKQLEKDMNELFADLDGLYHFDFTPTEIVADLQIIGNMPAMRREEVGPLAGVSGDIDAIAPEEAAIKLKGELMASNERSETDKLRERRKKKMKQRDMAASGILKTKPKEAVVRGKKRAIGGEHESESKKLKGSKFFESLQEATQKEIQNKR
;
A
#
# COMPACT_ATOMS: atom_id res chain seq x y z
N MET A 1 -34.31 -15.61 -49.81
CA MET A 1 -33.12 -16.29 -49.25
C MET A 1 -33.41 -16.56 -47.78
N LYS A 2 -33.27 -17.81 -47.31
CA LYS A 2 -33.55 -18.18 -45.91
C LYS A 2 -32.35 -17.77 -45.04
N PRO A 3 -32.54 -17.24 -43.82
CA PRO A 3 -31.42 -16.88 -42.95
C PRO A 3 -30.75 -18.15 -42.42
N VAL A 4 -29.44 -18.27 -42.66
CA VAL A 4 -28.60 -19.33 -42.08
C VAL A 4 -28.40 -18.98 -40.61
N ARG A 5 -29.07 -19.69 -39.71
CA ARG A 5 -28.76 -19.61 -38.27
C ARG A 5 -27.52 -20.46 -38.02
N SER A 6 -26.38 -19.81 -37.75
CA SER A 6 -25.21 -20.51 -37.23
C SER A 6 -25.48 -20.94 -35.78
N SER A 7 -25.36 -22.23 -35.49
CA SER A 7 -25.48 -22.73 -34.12
C SER A 7 -24.16 -22.49 -33.39
N LYS A 8 -24.10 -21.48 -32.51
CA LYS A 8 -22.95 -21.29 -31.60
C LYS A 8 -22.89 -22.48 -30.61
N LYS A 9 -21.69 -23.01 -30.36
CA LYS A 9 -21.48 -24.15 -29.46
C LYS A 9 -21.66 -23.67 -28.01
N LYS A 10 -22.53 -24.32 -27.24
CA LYS A 10 -22.75 -23.98 -25.83
C LYS A 10 -21.55 -24.40 -24.99
N SER A 11 -20.99 -23.48 -24.22
CA SER A 11 -19.98 -23.75 -23.19
C SER A 11 -20.67 -24.26 -21.92
N ALA A 12 -19.91 -24.92 -21.03
CA ALA A 12 -20.44 -25.39 -19.74
C ALA A 12 -20.79 -24.25 -18.77
N VAL A 13 -20.43 -23.01 -19.11
CA VAL A 13 -20.65 -21.78 -18.32
C VAL A 13 -21.74 -20.91 -18.96
N ASP A 14 -22.38 -21.38 -20.04
CA ASP A 14 -23.43 -20.62 -20.73
C ASP A 14 -24.79 -20.81 -20.03
N ASP A 15 -25.30 -19.73 -19.44
CA ASP A 15 -26.60 -19.65 -18.77
C ASP A 15 -27.57 -18.72 -19.52
N LYS A 16 -28.79 -18.53 -19.01
CA LYS A 16 -29.80 -17.65 -19.63
C LYS A 16 -29.37 -16.17 -19.71
N PHE A 17 -28.40 -15.77 -18.89
CA PHE A 17 -27.93 -14.39 -18.76
C PHE A 17 -26.52 -14.17 -19.33
N PHE A 18 -25.70 -15.22 -19.45
CA PHE A 18 -24.30 -15.10 -19.84
C PHE A 18 -23.91 -16.17 -20.86
N ASN A 19 -23.34 -15.76 -21.99
CA ASN A 19 -22.87 -16.65 -23.05
C ASN A 19 -21.41 -16.34 -23.37
N LEU A 20 -20.53 -17.31 -23.12
CA LEU A 20 -19.08 -17.12 -23.22
C LEU A 20 -18.64 -16.77 -24.66
N THR A 21 -19.34 -17.30 -25.66
CA THR A 21 -19.08 -16.98 -27.07
C THR A 21 -19.45 -15.54 -27.42
N GLU A 22 -20.47 -14.98 -26.77
CA GLU A 22 -20.91 -13.60 -27.01
C GLU A 22 -19.97 -12.58 -26.35
N MET A 23 -19.45 -12.91 -25.16
CA MET A 23 -18.42 -12.10 -24.49
C MET A 23 -17.13 -12.03 -25.33
N ASN A 24 -16.67 -13.15 -25.88
CA ASN A 24 -15.46 -13.16 -26.71
C ASN A 24 -15.66 -12.37 -28.01
N ASP A 25 -16.81 -12.54 -28.68
CA ASP A 25 -17.14 -11.74 -29.87
C ASP A 25 -17.19 -10.22 -29.55
N TYR A 26 -17.58 -9.84 -28.33
CA TYR A 26 -17.60 -8.44 -27.88
C TYR A 26 -16.20 -7.90 -27.58
N LEU A 27 -15.34 -8.70 -26.92
CA LEU A 27 -13.96 -8.33 -26.65
C LEU A 27 -13.14 -8.18 -27.95
N ASP A 28 -13.30 -9.11 -28.90
CA ASP A 28 -12.64 -9.02 -30.20
C ASP A 28 -13.04 -7.75 -30.96
N LYS A 29 -14.27 -7.26 -30.73
CA LYS A 29 -14.78 -6.03 -31.35
C LYS A 29 -14.18 -4.78 -30.73
N ILE A 30 -14.09 -4.73 -29.40
CA ILE A 30 -13.42 -3.64 -28.68
C ILE A 30 -11.94 -3.61 -29.04
N GLU A 31 -11.26 -4.76 -29.06
CA GLU A 31 -9.84 -4.81 -29.40
C GLU A 31 -9.57 -4.39 -30.87
N SER A 32 -10.55 -4.61 -31.77
CA SER A 32 -10.48 -4.10 -33.14
C SER A 32 -10.79 -2.61 -33.26
N GLU A 33 -11.64 -2.05 -32.41
CA GLU A 33 -11.95 -0.61 -32.36
C GLU A 33 -10.82 0.18 -31.67
N GLU A 34 -10.17 -0.38 -30.64
CA GLU A 34 -9.03 0.20 -29.93
C GLU A 34 -7.71 0.15 -30.75
N GLN A 35 -7.61 -0.68 -31.78
CA GLN A 35 -6.45 -0.69 -32.69
C GLN A 35 -6.46 0.43 -33.74
N GLU A 36 -7.56 1.16 -33.90
CA GLU A 36 -7.68 2.22 -34.91
C GLU A 36 -7.40 3.64 -34.37
N GLU A 37 -7.32 3.83 -33.05
CA GLU A 37 -6.93 5.11 -32.42
C GLU A 37 -5.64 4.96 -31.58
N GLY A 38 -4.50 5.33 -32.17
CA GLY A 38 -3.21 5.41 -31.49
C GLY A 38 -3.17 6.54 -30.45
N PHE A 39 -3.66 6.28 -29.25
CA PHE A 39 -3.75 7.23 -28.13
C PHE A 39 -2.45 7.38 -27.30
N PHE A 40 -1.27 7.12 -27.87
CA PHE A 40 -0.02 7.14 -27.07
C PHE A 40 1.18 7.85 -27.71
N ASP A 41 0.97 8.69 -28.74
CA ASP A 41 2.07 9.37 -29.44
C ASP A 41 1.90 10.90 -29.53
N ASP A 42 1.41 11.54 -28.45
CA ASP A 42 1.69 12.96 -28.16
C ASP A 42 1.20 13.33 -26.75
N VAL A 43 2.04 13.12 -25.73
CA VAL A 43 1.94 13.83 -24.46
C VAL A 43 3.31 14.41 -24.15
N ASP A 44 3.57 15.54 -24.80
CA ASP A 44 4.56 16.49 -24.33
C ASP A 44 4.05 17.10 -23.02
N VAL A 45 4.93 17.13 -22.02
CA VAL A 45 4.63 17.56 -20.66
C VAL A 45 4.63 19.09 -20.63
N GLU A 46 3.46 19.71 -20.53
CA GLU A 46 3.33 21.09 -20.10
C GLU A 46 2.15 21.25 -19.12
N ASP A 47 2.47 21.83 -17.97
CA ASP A 47 1.56 22.19 -16.88
C ASP A 47 0.37 23.00 -17.40
N ASP A 48 -0.85 22.53 -17.12
CA ASP A 48 -1.94 23.45 -16.78
C ASP A 48 -2.85 22.83 -15.73
N ALA A 49 -3.07 23.59 -14.66
CA ALA A 49 -3.80 23.20 -13.47
C ALA A 49 -5.30 23.52 -13.63
N ASN A 50 -6.12 22.70 -12.98
CA ASN A 50 -7.57 22.87 -12.73
C ASN A 50 -8.53 22.56 -13.89
N ALA A 51 -8.90 21.28 -14.00
CA ALA A 51 -10.22 20.87 -14.49
C ALA A 51 -11.03 20.32 -13.30
N ASP A 52 -11.96 21.13 -12.79
CA ASP A 52 -12.94 20.73 -11.77
C ASP A 52 -14.07 19.90 -12.42
N TYR A 53 -14.03 18.58 -12.26
CA TYR A 53 -15.11 17.70 -12.69
C TYR A 53 -16.24 17.71 -11.64
N CYS A 54 -17.44 18.13 -12.04
CA CYS A 54 -18.62 18.14 -11.18
C CYS A 54 -19.58 16.98 -11.52
N TYR A 55 -20.29 16.48 -10.51
CA TYR A 55 -21.20 15.32 -10.52
C TYR A 55 -22.34 15.35 -11.56
N LYS A 56 -22.57 16.49 -12.24
CA LYS A 56 -23.62 16.67 -13.25
C LYS A 56 -23.25 16.11 -14.63
N ASP A 57 -21.96 15.97 -14.96
CA ASP A 57 -21.50 15.45 -16.26
C ASP A 57 -21.70 13.92 -16.41
N PHE A 58 -22.01 13.22 -15.33
CA PHE A 58 -22.13 11.76 -15.33
C PHE A 58 -23.56 11.25 -15.63
N PHE A 59 -24.59 12.11 -15.64
CA PHE A 59 -26.00 11.66 -15.67
C PHE A 59 -26.87 12.20 -16.82
N GLU A 60 -26.37 13.00 -17.76
CA GLU A 60 -27.18 13.41 -18.92
C GLU A 60 -27.01 12.50 -20.14
N VAL A 61 -28.07 11.73 -20.42
CA VAL A 61 -28.24 10.96 -21.66
C VAL A 61 -29.05 11.77 -22.68
N SER A 62 -28.39 12.06 -23.80
CA SER A 62 -28.92 12.35 -25.15
C SER A 62 -29.40 13.78 -25.48
N LYS A 63 -28.75 14.42 -26.48
CA LYS A 63 -29.20 14.47 -27.91
C LYS A 63 -28.32 15.41 -28.75
N GLY A 64 -27.81 14.88 -29.87
CA GLY A 64 -27.86 15.54 -31.19
C GLY A 64 -27.05 16.82 -31.48
N SER A 65 -26.03 16.63 -32.31
CA SER A 65 -25.61 17.47 -33.46
C SER A 65 -24.99 18.87 -33.27
N ALA A 66 -23.78 18.97 -33.83
CA ALA A 66 -23.27 20.01 -34.75
C ALA A 66 -22.90 21.42 -34.23
N GLY A 67 -21.63 21.78 -34.47
CA GLY A 67 -21.30 23.05 -35.12
C GLY A 67 -20.58 24.13 -34.30
N LYS A 68 -19.28 24.30 -34.60
CA LYS A 68 -18.40 25.49 -34.44
C LYS A 68 -19.08 26.85 -34.13
N SER A 69 -18.48 27.64 -33.22
CA SER A 69 -17.67 28.84 -33.55
C SER A 69 -17.24 29.67 -32.32
N LYS A 70 -16.09 30.35 -32.49
CA LYS A 70 -15.37 31.30 -31.61
C LYS A 70 -16.08 32.66 -31.35
N GLN A 71 -15.63 33.32 -30.26
CA GLN A 71 -15.32 34.76 -30.02
C GLN A 71 -16.07 35.38 -28.82
N ILE A 72 -15.33 35.70 -27.73
CA ILE A 72 -14.79 37.02 -27.30
C ILE A 72 -15.87 37.98 -26.79
N PHE A 73 -15.79 38.40 -25.52
CA PHE A 73 -15.80 39.80 -25.05
C PHE A 73 -15.37 39.89 -23.57
N GLU A 74 -14.49 40.86 -23.29
CA GLU A 74 -14.16 41.41 -21.95
C GLU A 74 -15.35 42.24 -21.43
N ASP A 75 -15.61 42.25 -20.12
CA ASP A 75 -15.23 43.35 -19.20
C ASP A 75 -16.07 43.34 -17.91
N ASP A 76 -15.41 43.82 -16.85
CA ASP A 76 -15.93 44.65 -15.76
C ASP A 76 -16.54 44.11 -14.45
N GLU A 77 -16.33 44.97 -13.47
CA GLU A 77 -16.27 44.92 -12.01
C GLU A 77 -17.54 44.61 -11.18
N GLU A 78 -17.25 44.33 -9.89
CA GLU A 78 -17.96 44.72 -8.67
C GLU A 78 -19.33 44.11 -8.28
N ASP A 79 -19.25 43.35 -7.18
CA ASP A 79 -19.87 43.63 -5.88
C ASP A 79 -21.34 43.23 -5.58
N SER A 80 -21.44 42.76 -4.34
CA SER A 80 -22.55 42.79 -3.36
C SER A 80 -23.97 42.30 -3.71
N GLU A 81 -24.38 41.35 -2.86
CA GLU A 81 -25.63 41.29 -2.10
C GLU A 81 -26.96 40.94 -2.81
N ASP A 82 -27.48 39.81 -2.32
CA ASP A 82 -28.80 39.65 -1.69
C ASP A 82 -29.98 39.04 -2.47
N GLU A 83 -30.55 38.08 -1.72
CA GLU A 83 -31.97 37.94 -1.42
C GLU A 83 -32.93 37.09 -2.28
N LEU A 84 -33.72 36.31 -1.51
CA LEU A 84 -35.13 35.92 -1.68
C LEU A 84 -35.39 34.58 -2.42
N GLN A 85 -35.89 33.57 -1.66
CA GLN A 85 -37.30 33.16 -1.53
C GLN A 85 -37.72 32.23 -2.68
N ASP A 86 -38.62 31.28 -2.56
CA ASP A 86 -39.47 30.73 -1.51
C ASP A 86 -39.95 29.39 -2.09
N ASP A 87 -40.71 28.66 -1.29
CA ASP A 87 -41.70 27.68 -1.71
C ASP A 87 -41.23 26.30 -2.18
N GLU A 88 -42.00 25.24 -2.05
CA GLU A 88 -43.11 24.80 -1.18
C GLU A 88 -43.49 23.43 -1.79
N GLU A 89 -44.18 22.60 -1.02
CA GLU A 89 -44.95 21.43 -1.45
C GLU A 89 -44.16 20.17 -1.89
N GLU A 90 -44.30 18.96 -1.32
CA GLU A 90 -45.42 18.16 -0.78
C GLU A 90 -45.56 16.88 -1.62
N ALA A 91 -46.15 15.86 -0.98
CA ALA A 91 -46.53 14.53 -1.43
C ALA A 91 -45.45 13.44 -1.26
N GLU A 92 -45.69 12.26 -0.70
CA GLU A 92 -46.80 11.59 0.02
C GLU A 92 -46.34 10.12 0.01
N GLU A 93 -46.33 9.39 1.13
CA GLU A 93 -46.54 7.94 1.06
C GLU A 93 -47.10 7.38 2.38
N PHE A 94 -48.32 6.88 2.25
CA PHE A 94 -49.12 6.09 3.17
C PHE A 94 -48.53 4.68 3.34
N ASP A 95 -48.49 4.13 4.57
CA ASP A 95 -48.97 2.75 4.84
C ASP A 95 -49.25 2.50 6.34
N ASP A 96 -50.54 2.22 6.56
CA ASP A 96 -51.27 1.44 7.55
C ASP A 96 -50.70 0.97 8.91
N GLY A 97 -51.56 1.07 9.92
CA GLY A 97 -51.32 0.66 11.31
C GLY A 97 -52.51 0.91 12.23
N ASP A 98 -53.63 0.26 11.91
CA ASP A 98 -54.88 0.12 12.68
C ASP A 98 -54.68 -0.18 14.19
N ASP A 99 -55.25 0.65 15.08
CA ASP A 99 -55.88 0.22 16.33
C ASP A 99 -56.92 1.26 16.83
N VAL A 100 -58.17 1.01 16.45
CA VAL A 100 -59.43 1.23 17.19
C VAL A 100 -59.51 2.24 18.35
N MET A 101 -60.33 3.29 18.18
CA MET A 101 -61.28 3.76 19.22
C MET A 101 -62.40 4.63 18.62
N ALA A 102 -63.56 4.01 18.46
CA ALA A 102 -64.93 4.53 18.64
C ALA A 102 -65.31 5.91 18.04
N GLU A 103 -65.93 5.83 16.87
CA GLU A 103 -66.82 6.81 16.25
C GLU A 103 -68.10 7.01 17.10
N SER A 104 -68.46 8.27 17.34
CA SER A 104 -69.79 8.70 17.80
C SER A 104 -70.05 10.07 17.19
N ASP A 105 -70.58 10.06 15.96
CA ASP A 105 -71.25 11.20 15.36
C ASP A 105 -72.74 11.08 15.69
N GLU A 106 -73.31 12.09 16.36
CA GLU A 106 -74.70 12.54 16.16
C GLU A 106 -75.03 13.76 17.04
N GLU A 107 -75.52 14.79 16.35
CA GLU A 107 -76.44 15.82 16.80
C GLU A 107 -76.01 16.79 17.93
N LEU A 108 -75.68 17.99 17.43
CA LEU A 108 -75.66 19.28 18.10
C LEU A 108 -77.02 19.55 18.79
N GLY A 109 -77.14 19.05 20.01
CA GLY A 109 -78.23 19.31 20.94
C GLY A 109 -78.15 20.74 21.50
N GLU A 110 -79.17 21.51 21.15
CA GLU A 110 -79.65 22.73 21.79
C GLU A 110 -79.66 22.61 23.33
N ILE A 111 -78.70 23.26 23.99
CA ILE A 111 -78.75 23.53 25.44
C ILE A 111 -79.00 25.02 25.63
N VAL A 112 -80.26 25.29 25.95
CA VAL A 112 -80.79 26.56 26.44
C VAL A 112 -80.18 26.84 27.81
N ASP A 113 -79.18 27.72 27.87
CA ASP A 113 -78.74 28.32 29.14
C ASP A 113 -79.74 29.41 29.56
N GLU A 114 -80.84 28.97 30.16
CA GLU A 114 -81.70 29.85 30.94
C GLU A 114 -81.21 29.96 32.40
N LYS A 115 -81.01 31.22 32.80
CA LYS A 115 -80.93 31.77 34.18
C LYS A 115 -79.59 31.74 34.91
N SER A 116 -78.81 32.78 34.63
CA SER A 116 -78.48 33.78 35.66
C SER A 116 -78.36 35.19 35.06
N ILE A 117 -79.50 35.79 34.71
CA ILE A 117 -79.60 37.24 34.54
C ILE A 117 -79.45 37.86 35.93
N LEU A 118 -78.24 38.34 36.25
CA LEU A 118 -78.02 39.28 37.34
C LEU A 118 -77.02 40.36 36.90
N LEU A 119 -77.57 41.44 36.34
CA LEU A 119 -77.06 42.82 36.31
C LEU A 119 -75.59 43.04 35.90
N SER A 120 -75.33 43.16 34.60
CA SER A 120 -74.65 44.36 34.08
C SER A 120 -75.20 44.70 32.69
N ALA A 121 -75.65 45.93 32.52
CA ALA A 121 -76.35 46.38 31.33
C ALA A 121 -75.36 46.68 30.19
N GLY A 122 -75.45 45.91 29.10
CA GLY A 122 -74.80 46.19 27.83
C GLY A 122 -75.60 45.56 26.70
N THR A 123 -76.28 46.38 25.91
CA THR A 123 -77.06 45.97 24.74
C THR A 123 -76.16 45.33 23.69
N VAL A 124 -76.32 44.04 23.41
CA VAL A 124 -75.66 43.39 22.28
C VAL A 124 -76.45 43.76 21.02
N GLU A 125 -76.09 44.88 20.41
CA GLU A 125 -76.57 45.22 19.07
C GLU A 125 -75.88 44.31 18.03
N GLU A 126 -76.64 43.77 17.08
CA GLU A 126 -76.10 42.96 15.97
C GLU A 126 -75.29 43.85 15.02
N LYS A 127 -73.99 44.03 15.31
CA LYS A 127 -73.09 44.86 14.51
C LYS A 127 -72.93 44.32 13.08
N SER A 128 -72.79 45.24 12.13
CA SER A 128 -72.53 44.95 10.72
C SER A 128 -71.22 44.17 10.52
N ALA A 129 -71.11 43.37 9.46
CA ALA A 129 -69.91 42.58 9.16
C ALA A 129 -68.64 43.44 9.06
N PHE A 130 -68.75 44.66 8.51
CA PHE A 130 -67.64 45.62 8.45
C PHE A 130 -67.25 46.12 9.84
N GLU A 131 -68.23 46.35 10.72
CA GLU A 131 -68.00 46.86 12.07
C GLU A 131 -67.39 45.80 12.98
N LYS A 132 -67.81 44.54 12.87
CA LYS A 132 -67.14 43.40 13.53
C LYS A 132 -65.68 43.27 13.09
N ARG A 133 -65.40 43.46 11.79
CA ARG A 133 -64.02 43.47 11.26
C ARG A 133 -63.22 44.66 11.79
N GLN A 134 -63.81 45.85 11.84
CA GLN A 134 -63.15 47.05 12.36
C GLN A 134 -62.86 46.93 13.87
N GLU A 135 -63.75 46.32 14.64
CA GLU A 135 -63.55 46.07 16.07
C GLU A 135 -62.46 45.01 16.30
N SER A 136 -62.44 43.93 15.53
CA SER A 136 -61.35 42.94 15.54
C SER A 136 -60.00 43.58 15.21
N LEU A 137 -59.97 44.43 14.18
CA LEU A 137 -58.77 45.13 13.74
C LEU A 137 -58.28 46.14 14.79
N LYS A 138 -59.19 46.92 15.40
CA LYS A 138 -58.86 47.80 16.53
C LYS A 138 -58.34 47.02 17.74
N ARG A 139 -58.90 45.84 18.01
CA ARG A 139 -58.42 44.95 19.08
C ARG A 139 -57.02 44.42 18.77
N GLN A 140 -56.73 44.08 17.53
CA GLN A 140 -55.40 43.65 17.10
C GLN A 140 -54.39 44.82 17.19
N ILE A 141 -54.78 46.01 16.73
CA ILE A 141 -53.95 47.22 16.85
C ILE A 141 -53.62 47.49 18.32
N GLY A 142 -54.61 47.47 19.22
CA GLY A 142 -54.37 47.67 20.65
C GLY A 142 -53.42 46.64 21.26
N LYS A 143 -53.52 45.36 20.87
CA LYS A 143 -52.57 44.33 21.30
C LYS A 143 -51.15 44.60 20.81
N LEU A 144 -50.99 45.02 19.56
CA LEU A 144 -49.68 45.33 18.97
C LEU A 144 -49.06 46.58 19.58
N GLU A 145 -49.86 47.61 19.87
CA GLU A 145 -49.42 48.81 20.57
C GLU A 145 -48.93 48.50 21.99
N GLU A 146 -49.65 47.64 22.72
CA GLU A 146 -49.26 47.18 24.06
C GLU A 146 -47.96 46.35 24.02
N GLN A 147 -47.83 45.44 23.05
CA GLN A 147 -46.60 44.66 22.84
C GLN A 147 -45.40 45.55 22.50
N ASN A 148 -45.60 46.62 21.72
CA ASN A 148 -44.53 47.56 21.38
C ASN A 148 -44.13 48.47 22.56
N LEU A 149 -45.05 48.74 23.48
CA LEU A 149 -44.78 49.49 24.71
C LEU A 149 -44.10 48.64 25.79
N ALA A 150 -44.32 47.33 25.80
CA ALA A 150 -43.69 46.39 26.72
C ALA A 150 -42.17 46.27 26.46
N PRO A 151 -41.36 45.92 27.48
CA PRO A 151 -39.95 45.65 27.27
C PRO A 151 -39.77 44.46 26.32
N ARG A 152 -38.75 44.53 25.45
CA ARG A 152 -38.42 43.43 24.54
C ARG A 152 -38.02 42.18 25.31
N ASN A 153 -38.38 41.02 24.77
CA ASN A 153 -37.91 39.73 25.28
C ASN A 153 -36.38 39.70 25.31
N TRP A 154 -35.81 38.97 26.27
CA TRP A 154 -34.37 38.85 26.42
C TRP A 154 -33.69 38.38 25.12
N GLU A 155 -34.29 37.46 24.37
CA GLU A 155 -33.80 36.98 23.06
C GLU A 155 -33.60 38.08 22.01
N LEU A 156 -34.40 39.16 22.07
CA LEU A 156 -34.34 40.29 21.14
C LEU A 156 -33.42 41.41 21.63
N ALA A 157 -32.87 41.28 22.84
CA ALA A 157 -31.89 42.21 23.38
C ALA A 157 -30.47 41.74 23.01
N GLY A 158 -29.58 42.66 22.63
CA GLY A 158 -28.15 42.34 22.52
C GLY A 158 -27.49 42.23 23.91
N GLU A 159 -26.34 41.57 23.98
CA GLU A 159 -25.44 41.59 25.15
C GLU A 159 -26.10 41.17 26.48
N ILE A 160 -26.87 40.09 26.45
CA ILE A 160 -27.62 39.61 27.61
C ILE A 160 -26.69 38.90 28.59
N THR A 161 -26.76 39.28 29.86
CA THR A 161 -26.10 38.58 30.97
C THR A 161 -27.01 37.48 31.54
N ALA A 162 -26.44 36.46 32.20
CA ALA A 162 -27.19 35.34 32.77
C ALA A 162 -28.29 35.75 33.77
N ASP A 163 -28.13 36.87 34.49
CA ASP A 163 -29.09 37.35 35.48
C ASP A 163 -30.35 38.00 34.86
N SER A 164 -30.24 38.51 33.64
CA SER A 164 -31.33 39.20 32.94
C SER A 164 -32.35 38.24 32.31
N ARG A 165 -32.01 36.95 32.23
CA ARG A 165 -32.85 35.89 31.67
C ARG A 165 -33.25 34.90 32.75
N GLU A 166 -34.36 34.21 32.52
CA GLU A 166 -34.77 33.12 33.42
C GLU A 166 -33.76 31.97 33.39
N LYS A 167 -33.70 31.23 34.50
CA LYS A 167 -32.84 30.05 34.64
C LYS A 167 -33.24 29.02 33.58
N ASP A 168 -32.23 28.39 32.96
CA ASP A 168 -32.39 27.35 31.94
C ASP A 168 -33.12 27.75 30.65
N SER A 169 -33.48 29.02 30.47
CA SER A 169 -34.14 29.53 29.25
C SER A 169 -33.33 29.28 27.96
N MET A 170 -32.00 29.29 28.03
CA MET A 170 -31.12 28.97 26.89
C MET A 170 -31.22 27.53 26.38
N LEU A 171 -31.71 26.59 27.20
CA LEU A 171 -31.92 25.21 26.73
C LEU A 171 -33.14 25.09 25.83
N ALA A 172 -34.10 26.01 25.96
CA ALA A 172 -35.31 26.06 25.14
C ALA A 172 -35.06 26.79 23.81
N THR A 173 -34.05 27.66 23.73
CA THR A 173 -33.75 28.43 22.53
C THR A 173 -32.71 27.74 21.64
N HIS A 174 -32.90 27.79 20.33
CA HIS A 174 -31.95 27.29 19.35
C HIS A 174 -31.01 28.41 18.90
N ALA A 175 -29.92 28.61 19.63
CA ALA A 175 -28.86 29.54 19.24
C ALA A 175 -27.79 28.83 18.40
N ALA A 176 -27.48 29.38 17.22
CA ALA A 176 -26.32 28.97 16.44
C ALA A 176 -25.06 29.63 17.02
N PHE A 177 -24.03 28.84 17.28
CA PHE A 177 -22.73 29.33 17.74
C PHE A 177 -21.60 28.50 17.12
N ASP A 178 -20.45 29.15 16.94
CA ASP A 178 -19.29 28.51 16.36
C ASP A 178 -18.49 27.72 17.40
N TYR A 179 -18.02 26.54 17.00
CA TYR A 179 -17.09 25.75 17.78
C TYR A 179 -15.65 26.09 17.38
N VAL A 180 -14.80 26.36 18.37
CA VAL A 180 -13.38 26.74 18.15
C VAL A 180 -12.54 25.57 17.63
N SER A 181 -12.95 24.32 17.85
CA SER A 181 -12.17 23.14 17.47
C SER A 181 -13.06 22.02 16.94
N LYS A 182 -12.50 21.19 16.07
CA LYS A 182 -13.15 19.96 15.59
C LYS A 182 -13.34 19.03 16.79
N GLN A 183 -14.57 18.57 16.98
CA GLN A 183 -14.87 17.60 18.02
C GLN A 183 -14.21 16.26 17.70
N THR A 184 -13.76 15.56 18.74
CA THR A 184 -13.22 14.21 18.59
C THR A 184 -14.29 13.29 18.03
N PRO A 185 -14.04 12.55 16.94
CA PRO A 185 -15.03 11.66 16.36
C PRO A 185 -15.40 10.54 17.34
N VAL A 186 -16.69 10.22 17.41
CA VAL A 186 -17.19 9.11 18.22
C VAL A 186 -16.93 7.81 17.47
N ILE A 187 -16.34 6.82 18.16
CA ILE A 187 -16.05 5.51 17.58
C ILE A 187 -17.35 4.71 17.50
N THR A 188 -17.94 4.69 16.29
CA THR A 188 -19.12 3.89 15.94
C THR A 188 -18.71 2.50 15.44
N PRO A 189 -19.61 1.49 15.49
CA PRO A 189 -19.32 0.16 14.93
C PRO A 189 -18.95 0.21 13.44
N ASP A 190 -19.61 1.07 12.65
CA ASP A 190 -19.27 1.24 11.24
C ASP A 190 -17.83 1.74 11.02
N HIS A 191 -17.33 2.58 11.94
CA HIS A 191 -15.94 3.04 11.89
C HIS A 191 -14.98 1.89 12.19
N THR A 192 -15.30 1.05 13.19
CA THR A 192 -14.46 -0.12 13.52
C THR A 192 -14.44 -1.14 12.38
N ASP A 193 -15.57 -1.41 11.73
CA ASP A 193 -15.67 -2.36 10.62
C ASP A 193 -14.79 -1.94 9.43
N ARG A 194 -14.75 -0.63 9.14
CA ARG A 194 -13.87 -0.06 8.10
C ARG A 194 -12.39 -0.24 8.44
N VAL A 195 -12.02 0.00 9.69
CA VAL A 195 -10.64 -0.17 10.17
C VAL A 195 -10.24 -1.64 10.14
N GLU A 196 -11.12 -2.55 10.54
CA GLU A 196 -10.87 -4.00 10.50
C GLU A 196 -10.74 -4.51 9.07
N ALA A 197 -11.56 -4.04 8.13
CA ALA A 197 -11.43 -4.35 6.72
C ALA A 197 -10.04 -3.95 6.17
N LEU A 198 -9.57 -2.74 6.53
CA LEU A 198 -8.24 -2.26 6.15
C LEU A 198 -7.11 -3.12 6.76
N ILE A 199 -7.21 -3.45 8.05
CA ILE A 199 -6.22 -4.30 8.73
C ILE A 199 -6.19 -5.69 8.09
N MET A 200 -7.35 -6.28 7.83
CA MET A 200 -7.45 -7.58 7.16
C MET A 200 -6.82 -7.56 5.77
N GLN A 201 -7.03 -6.49 5.01
CA GLN A 201 -6.41 -6.32 3.70
C GLN A 201 -4.87 -6.21 3.81
N ARG A 202 -4.34 -5.38 4.70
CA ARG A 202 -2.88 -5.25 4.89
C ARG A 202 -2.21 -6.55 5.33
N ILE A 203 -2.88 -7.34 6.18
CA ILE A 203 -2.39 -8.66 6.60
C ILE A 203 -2.38 -9.63 5.40
N LYS A 204 -3.41 -9.61 4.55
CA LYS A 204 -3.46 -10.44 3.33
C LYS A 204 -2.33 -10.06 2.37
N ASP A 205 -2.10 -8.76 2.20
CA ASP A 205 -1.07 -8.21 1.31
C ASP A 205 0.35 -8.30 1.91
N LYS A 206 0.45 -8.60 3.22
CA LYS A 206 1.70 -8.59 4.01
C LYS A 206 2.45 -7.26 3.93
N ALA A 207 1.71 -6.17 3.78
CA ALA A 207 2.23 -4.82 3.74
C ALA A 207 2.30 -4.26 5.18
N PHE A 208 3.44 -4.49 5.83
CA PHE A 208 3.72 -4.02 7.18
C PHE A 208 4.77 -2.93 7.15
N ASP A 209 4.48 -1.81 7.81
CA ASP A 209 5.41 -0.68 7.96
C ASP A 209 6.36 -0.88 9.17
N ASP A 210 6.65 -2.13 9.52
CA ASP A 210 7.54 -2.45 10.64
C ASP A 210 9.00 -2.05 10.30
N PRO A 211 9.73 -1.42 11.24
CA PRO A 211 11.12 -1.07 11.00
C PRO A 211 11.98 -2.32 10.81
N VAL A 212 12.65 -2.41 9.65
CA VAL A 212 13.54 -3.53 9.34
C VAL A 212 14.84 -3.40 10.14
N ARG A 213 15.23 -4.48 10.82
CA ARG A 213 16.51 -4.54 11.54
C ARG A 213 17.67 -4.35 10.56
N LYS A 214 18.43 -3.27 10.73
CA LYS A 214 19.66 -3.02 9.99
C LYS A 214 20.72 -4.03 10.44
N VAL A 215 20.95 -5.07 9.65
CA VAL A 215 22.09 -5.96 9.83
C VAL A 215 23.32 -5.21 9.32
N LYS A 216 24.40 -5.14 10.12
CA LYS A 216 25.69 -4.66 9.62
C LYS A 216 26.03 -5.53 8.41
N LYS A 217 26.18 -4.92 7.22
CA LYS A 217 26.64 -5.68 6.06
C LYS A 217 28.05 -6.12 6.42
N ASP A 218 28.26 -7.42 6.57
CA ASP A 218 29.62 -7.94 6.63
C ASP A 218 30.32 -7.46 5.35
N GLU A 219 31.38 -6.68 5.49
CA GLU A 219 32.20 -6.19 4.37
C GLU A 219 32.99 -7.33 3.70
N THR A 220 32.51 -8.57 3.82
CA THR A 220 33.10 -9.71 3.14
C THR A 220 32.93 -9.52 1.65
N ILE A 221 34.02 -9.04 1.05
CA ILE A 221 34.54 -9.23 -0.30
C ILE A 221 33.42 -9.62 -1.25
N GLN A 222 32.87 -8.62 -1.95
CA GLN A 222 32.21 -8.90 -3.22
C GLN A 222 33.19 -9.75 -4.02
N VAL A 223 32.83 -11.02 -4.28
CA VAL A 223 33.65 -11.90 -5.11
C VAL A 223 33.86 -11.16 -6.42
N TYR A 224 35.08 -10.66 -6.61
CA TYR A 224 35.46 -9.90 -7.78
C TYR A 224 35.16 -10.77 -8.99
N ARG A 225 34.13 -10.39 -9.73
CA ARG A 225 33.82 -10.99 -11.02
C ARG A 225 34.48 -10.06 -12.01
N GLU A 226 35.63 -10.47 -12.53
CA GLU A 226 36.35 -9.77 -13.59
C GLU A 226 35.34 -9.32 -14.65
N GLN A 227 35.09 -8.01 -14.72
CA GLN A 227 34.51 -7.42 -15.91
C GLN A 227 35.63 -7.48 -16.94
N ALA A 228 35.55 -8.43 -17.86
CA ALA A 228 36.46 -8.56 -18.98
C ALA A 228 36.28 -7.35 -19.91
N ILE A 229 36.83 -6.22 -19.51
CA ILE A 229 37.10 -5.09 -20.39
C ILE A 229 38.58 -5.23 -20.69
N GLU A 230 38.87 -5.96 -21.78
CA GLU A 230 40.22 -6.01 -22.32
C GLU A 230 40.54 -4.64 -22.93
N GLU A 231 41.04 -3.72 -22.11
CA GLU A 231 41.84 -2.62 -22.63
C GLU A 231 43.04 -3.25 -23.34
N ILE A 232 43.25 -2.90 -24.61
CA ILE A 232 44.33 -3.46 -25.43
C ILE A 232 45.68 -3.01 -24.84
N GLN A 233 46.23 -3.81 -23.92
CA GLN A 233 47.53 -3.53 -23.32
C GLN A 233 48.64 -3.79 -24.35
N ARG A 234 49.57 -2.84 -24.48
CA ARG A 234 50.76 -2.95 -25.35
C ARG A 234 51.85 -3.84 -24.74
N LYS A 235 51.49 -5.02 -24.26
CA LYS A 235 52.44 -6.01 -23.72
C LYS A 235 52.90 -6.95 -24.82
N SER A 236 54.16 -7.37 -24.74
CA SER A 236 54.67 -8.38 -25.69
C SER A 236 54.12 -9.76 -25.35
N LEU A 237 54.01 -10.65 -26.35
CA LEU A 237 53.50 -12.01 -26.12
C LEU A 237 54.33 -12.78 -25.07
N VAL A 238 55.65 -12.55 -25.06
CA VAL A 238 56.59 -13.16 -24.09
C VAL A 238 56.27 -12.72 -22.66
N GLU A 239 55.99 -11.43 -22.47
CA GLU A 239 55.66 -10.82 -21.17
C GLU A 239 54.30 -11.31 -20.65
N VAL A 240 53.31 -11.47 -21.53
CA VAL A 240 52.01 -12.07 -21.17
C VAL A 240 52.18 -13.52 -20.70
N TYR A 241 53.03 -14.29 -21.38
CA TYR A 241 53.32 -15.68 -20.96
C TYR A 241 54.10 -15.73 -19.65
N GLU A 242 55.05 -14.82 -19.43
CA GLU A 242 55.79 -14.72 -18.17
C GLU A 242 54.86 -14.37 -17.00
N ASP A 243 53.97 -13.37 -17.18
CA ASP A 243 52.98 -12.97 -16.20
C ASP A 243 51.99 -14.11 -15.87
N GLN A 244 51.52 -14.84 -16.89
CA GLN A 244 50.67 -16.01 -16.70
C GLN A 244 51.39 -17.14 -15.95
N PHE A 245 52.66 -17.36 -16.25
CA PHE A 245 53.46 -18.40 -15.59
C PHE A 245 53.71 -18.06 -14.11
N LYS A 246 54.01 -16.80 -13.79
CA LYS A 246 54.13 -16.31 -12.40
C LYS A 246 52.82 -16.45 -11.63
N LYS A 247 51.69 -16.05 -12.25
CA LYS A 247 50.34 -16.23 -11.68
C LYS A 247 50.00 -17.70 -11.42
N ALA A 248 50.32 -18.61 -12.34
CA ALA A 248 50.07 -20.04 -12.19
C ALA A 248 50.92 -20.68 -11.07
N ARG A 249 52.10 -20.11 -10.79
CA ARG A 249 52.97 -20.55 -9.69
C ARG A 249 52.55 -20.03 -8.32
N GLY A 250 51.60 -19.08 -8.28
CA GLY A 250 51.10 -18.47 -7.05
C GLY A 250 51.96 -17.33 -6.52
N ASP A 251 52.99 -16.89 -7.26
CA ASP A 251 53.69 -15.62 -7.01
C ASP A 251 52.73 -14.49 -7.42
N LYS A 252 51.84 -14.12 -6.51
CA LYS A 252 51.07 -12.90 -6.62
C LYS A 252 51.97 -11.76 -6.19
N ASP A 253 52.53 -11.04 -7.14
CA ASP A 253 52.95 -9.68 -6.88
C ASP A 253 51.67 -8.87 -6.64
N ASP A 254 51.31 -8.66 -5.37
CA ASP A 254 50.25 -7.73 -4.93
C ASP A 254 50.67 -6.26 -5.16
N ASN A 255 51.24 -6.00 -6.34
CA ASN A 255 51.78 -4.73 -6.81
C ASN A 255 50.84 -4.15 -7.87
N SER A 256 49.53 -4.09 -7.59
CA SER A 256 48.78 -3.01 -8.20
C SER A 256 49.26 -1.71 -7.53
N GLU A 257 49.62 -0.71 -8.31
CA GLU A 257 50.08 0.59 -7.78
C GLU A 257 49.05 1.19 -6.79
N ALA A 258 47.78 0.86 -7.00
CA ALA A 258 46.68 1.17 -6.09
C ALA A 258 46.82 0.51 -4.70
N ASP A 259 47.28 -0.74 -4.61
CA ASP A 259 47.46 -1.44 -3.32
C ASP A 259 48.65 -0.90 -2.51
N LEU A 260 49.66 -0.33 -3.18
CA LEU A 260 50.78 0.31 -2.49
C LEU A 260 50.38 1.69 -1.94
N ALA A 261 49.60 2.45 -2.69
CA ALA A 261 49.07 3.74 -2.24
C ALA A 261 48.08 3.58 -1.07
N THR A 262 47.19 2.58 -1.09
CA THR A 262 46.29 2.30 0.03
C THR A 262 47.06 1.88 1.29
N LYS A 263 48.07 1.02 1.16
CA LYS A 263 48.95 0.64 2.29
C LYS A 263 49.74 1.82 2.86
N GLN A 264 50.14 2.78 2.03
CA GLN A 264 50.79 4.02 2.50
C GLN A 264 49.80 4.90 3.25
N LEU A 265 48.61 5.11 2.68
CA LEU A 265 47.54 5.86 3.33
C LEU A 265 47.13 5.25 4.68
N GLU A 266 47.03 3.92 4.78
CA GLU A 266 46.75 3.23 6.04
C GLU A 266 47.82 3.51 7.10
N LYS A 267 49.10 3.55 6.72
CA LYS A 267 50.19 3.91 7.65
C LYS A 267 50.08 5.35 8.12
N ASP A 268 49.92 6.29 7.19
CA ASP A 268 49.79 7.71 7.49
C ASP A 268 48.57 8.00 8.37
N MET A 269 47.45 7.29 8.16
CA MET A 269 46.26 7.37 8.99
C MET A 269 46.48 6.81 10.39
N ASN A 270 47.14 5.66 10.52
CA ASN A 270 47.46 5.09 11.83
C ASN A 270 48.41 5.98 12.63
N GLU A 271 49.40 6.59 11.97
CA GLU A 271 50.31 7.57 12.60
C GLU A 271 49.54 8.83 13.05
N LEU A 272 48.69 9.39 12.19
CA LEU A 272 47.86 10.55 12.52
C LEU A 272 46.92 10.27 13.70
N PHE A 273 46.25 9.12 13.73
CA PHE A 273 45.34 8.78 14.83
C PHE A 273 46.09 8.50 16.13
N ALA A 274 47.27 7.89 16.09
CA ALA A 274 48.11 7.72 17.28
C ALA A 274 48.52 9.07 17.90
N ASP A 275 48.86 10.05 17.06
CA ASP A 275 49.19 11.41 17.49
C ASP A 275 47.97 12.16 18.06
N LEU A 276 46.80 12.03 17.40
CA LEU A 276 45.55 12.63 17.87
C LEU A 276 45.11 12.01 19.20
N ASP A 277 45.13 10.68 19.32
CA ASP A 277 44.77 9.98 20.56
C ASP A 277 45.69 10.41 21.72
N GLY A 278 46.99 10.58 21.45
CA GLY A 278 47.95 11.13 22.41
C GLY A 278 47.64 12.58 22.82
N LEU A 279 47.21 13.42 21.88
CA LEU A 279 46.81 14.81 22.13
C LEU A 279 45.52 14.91 22.98
N TYR A 280 44.59 13.99 22.76
CA TYR A 280 43.31 13.92 23.48
C TYR A 280 43.37 13.11 24.78
N HIS A 281 44.56 12.83 25.33
CA HIS A 281 44.74 12.04 26.56
C HIS A 281 44.09 10.64 26.51
N PHE A 282 43.94 10.07 25.31
CA PHE A 282 43.22 8.83 25.04
C PHE A 282 41.72 8.85 25.39
N ASP A 283 41.08 10.02 25.47
CA ASP A 283 39.63 10.17 25.63
C ASP A 283 38.92 10.14 24.26
N PHE A 284 38.96 9.00 23.57
CA PHE A 284 38.34 8.83 22.24
C PHE A 284 37.30 7.69 22.23
N THR A 285 36.42 7.71 21.22
CA THR A 285 35.50 6.60 20.97
C THR A 285 36.29 5.45 20.33
N PRO A 286 36.30 4.24 20.94
CA PRO A 286 37.03 3.11 20.38
C PRO A 286 36.69 2.87 18.91
N THR A 287 37.70 2.50 18.12
CA THR A 287 37.54 2.20 16.70
C THR A 287 36.51 1.09 16.48
N GLU A 288 35.90 1.09 15.29
CA GLU A 288 34.95 0.04 14.95
C GLU A 288 35.62 -1.33 15.01
N ILE A 289 34.96 -2.29 15.66
CA ILE A 289 35.46 -3.66 15.78
C ILE A 289 35.38 -4.31 14.39
N VAL A 290 36.51 -4.28 13.68
CA VAL A 290 36.72 -5.06 12.46
C VAL A 290 37.00 -6.51 12.85
N ALA A 291 36.42 -7.45 12.12
CA ALA A 291 36.62 -8.88 12.38
C ALA A 291 38.00 -9.31 11.86
N ASP A 292 38.98 -9.35 12.76
CA ASP A 292 40.34 -9.78 12.42
C ASP A 292 40.46 -11.31 12.46
N LEU A 293 40.94 -11.89 11.35
CA LEU A 293 41.20 -13.32 11.25
C LEU A 293 42.60 -13.64 11.80
N GLN A 294 42.67 -14.18 13.02
CA GLN A 294 43.91 -14.67 13.62
C GLN A 294 44.09 -16.16 13.37
N ILE A 295 45.13 -16.53 12.61
CA ILE A 295 45.47 -17.94 12.35
C ILE A 295 46.43 -18.42 13.45
N ILE A 296 45.91 -19.23 14.37
CA ILE A 296 46.70 -19.86 15.45
C ILE A 296 47.16 -21.25 14.98
N GLY A 297 48.47 -21.51 15.04
CA GLY A 297 49.05 -22.82 14.76
C GLY A 297 48.97 -23.78 15.96
N ASN A 298 48.93 -25.10 15.71
CA ASN A 298 48.99 -26.12 16.75
C ASN A 298 50.41 -26.21 17.34
N MET A 299 50.68 -25.38 18.34
CA MET A 299 51.97 -25.31 19.04
C MET A 299 51.73 -25.44 20.55
N PRO A 300 52.66 -26.03 21.32
CA PRO A 300 52.57 -26.04 22.77
C PRO A 300 52.50 -24.61 23.32
N ALA A 301 51.64 -24.37 24.32
CA ALA A 301 51.43 -23.04 24.92
C ALA A 301 52.74 -22.42 25.43
N MET A 302 53.66 -23.25 25.93
CA MET A 302 55.01 -22.83 26.37
C MET A 302 55.81 -22.10 25.29
N ARG A 303 55.58 -22.37 24.00
CA ARG A 303 56.25 -21.65 22.89
C ARG A 303 55.67 -20.26 22.62
N ARG A 304 54.45 -19.99 23.09
CA ARG A 304 53.79 -18.69 22.99
C ARG A 304 54.13 -17.79 24.19
N GLU A 305 54.40 -18.39 25.34
CA GLU A 305 54.72 -17.65 26.57
C GLU A 305 56.06 -16.92 26.47
N GLU A 306 56.17 -15.83 27.25
CA GLU A 306 57.41 -15.07 27.38
C GLU A 306 58.51 -15.93 28.02
N VAL A 307 59.75 -15.71 27.58
CA VAL A 307 60.91 -16.44 28.11
C VAL A 307 61.20 -15.96 29.54
N GLY A 308 60.65 -16.66 30.53
CA GLY A 308 60.84 -16.35 31.95
C GLY A 308 60.92 -17.61 32.82
N PRO A 309 61.50 -17.54 34.04
CA PRO A 309 61.65 -18.68 34.95
C PRO A 309 60.32 -19.34 35.38
N LEU A 310 59.20 -18.64 35.19
CA LEU A 310 57.84 -19.10 35.51
C LEU A 310 57.16 -19.85 34.35
N ALA A 311 57.74 -19.84 33.14
CA ALA A 311 57.15 -20.40 31.92
C ALA A 311 57.05 -21.95 31.88
N GLY A 312 57.50 -22.64 32.94
CA GLY A 312 57.51 -24.10 33.02
C GLY A 312 56.42 -24.71 33.93
N VAL A 313 55.57 -23.89 34.55
CA VAL A 313 54.59 -24.38 35.55
C VAL A 313 53.31 -24.91 34.89
N SER A 314 52.98 -24.44 33.69
CA SER A 314 51.88 -24.89 32.83
C SER A 314 52.38 -25.95 31.83
N GLY A 315 52.46 -27.21 32.25
CA GLY A 315 52.88 -28.34 31.38
C GLY A 315 51.95 -28.60 30.19
N ASP A 316 52.46 -29.30 29.16
CA ASP A 316 51.83 -29.94 27.97
C ASP A 316 50.37 -29.54 27.61
N ILE A 317 50.06 -28.25 27.58
CA ILE A 317 48.80 -27.73 27.05
C ILE A 317 49.08 -27.19 25.65
N ASP A 318 48.44 -27.77 24.64
CA ASP A 318 48.48 -27.26 23.27
C ASP A 318 47.63 -25.98 23.16
N ALA A 319 48.03 -25.07 22.26
CA ALA A 319 47.33 -23.80 22.06
C ALA A 319 45.95 -23.95 21.40
N ILE A 320 45.66 -25.10 20.78
CA ILE A 320 44.43 -25.40 20.07
C ILE A 320 43.58 -26.35 20.91
N ALA A 321 42.27 -26.08 20.97
CA ALA A 321 41.36 -26.97 21.68
C ALA A 321 41.20 -28.31 20.94
N PRO A 322 41.01 -29.44 21.64
CA PRO A 322 40.76 -30.73 20.98
C PRO A 322 39.57 -30.72 20.00
N GLU A 323 38.58 -29.84 20.18
CA GLU A 323 37.43 -29.68 19.27
C GLU A 323 37.78 -28.96 17.96
N GLU A 324 38.79 -28.10 17.97
CA GLU A 324 39.33 -27.43 16.78
C GLU A 324 40.30 -28.37 16.04
N ALA A 325 41.08 -29.17 16.77
CA ALA A 325 41.95 -30.20 16.21
C ALA A 325 41.15 -31.37 15.59
N ALA A 326 39.99 -31.73 16.18
CA ALA A 326 39.11 -32.76 15.68
C ALA A 326 37.63 -32.36 15.85
N ILE A 327 36.93 -32.20 14.72
CA ILE A 327 35.49 -31.94 14.72
C ILE A 327 34.76 -33.13 15.33
N LYS A 328 34.17 -32.93 16.52
CA LYS A 328 33.31 -33.94 17.14
C LYS A 328 32.04 -34.12 16.30
N LEU A 329 31.89 -35.30 15.71
CA LEU A 329 30.64 -35.69 15.06
C LEU A 329 29.58 -35.84 16.16
N LYS A 330 28.50 -35.06 16.06
CA LYS A 330 27.43 -35.07 17.06
C LYS A 330 26.56 -36.32 16.88
N GLY A 331 26.86 -37.37 17.63
CA GLY A 331 26.14 -38.64 17.65
C GLY A 331 26.99 -39.81 17.13
N GLU A 332 26.46 -41.02 17.26
CA GLU A 332 27.09 -42.22 16.71
C GLU A 332 27.04 -42.18 15.17
N LEU A 333 28.17 -42.51 14.54
CA LEU A 333 28.27 -42.62 13.08
C LEU A 333 27.52 -43.87 12.61
N MET A 334 26.22 -43.72 12.35
CA MET A 334 25.41 -44.78 11.74
C MET A 334 25.40 -44.66 10.22
N ALA A 335 25.65 -45.76 9.51
CA ALA A 335 25.52 -45.82 8.06
C ALA A 335 24.04 -45.75 7.63
N SER A 336 23.75 -45.34 6.39
CA SER A 336 22.36 -45.22 5.89
C SER A 336 21.56 -46.53 5.92
N ASN A 337 22.26 -47.66 5.90
CA ASN A 337 21.69 -49.00 5.89
C ASN A 337 21.35 -49.52 7.29
N GLU A 338 22.02 -49.00 8.31
CA GLU A 338 21.83 -49.39 9.73
C GLU A 338 20.75 -48.56 10.41
N ARG A 339 20.39 -47.41 9.83
CA ARG A 339 19.34 -46.53 10.34
C ARG A 339 17.96 -47.15 10.16
N SER A 340 17.23 -47.21 11.27
CA SER A 340 15.81 -47.57 11.27
C SER A 340 14.97 -46.53 10.52
N GLU A 341 13.77 -46.92 10.10
CA GLU A 341 12.84 -46.01 9.43
C GLU A 341 12.44 -44.82 10.31
N THR A 342 12.31 -45.05 11.62
CA THR A 342 11.97 -44.00 12.59
C THR A 342 13.08 -42.96 12.70
N ASP A 343 14.34 -43.39 12.69
CA ASP A 343 15.49 -42.48 12.74
C ASP A 343 15.63 -41.66 11.45
N LYS A 344 15.46 -42.30 10.28
CA LYS A 344 15.41 -41.61 8.97
C LYS A 344 14.35 -40.51 8.95
N LEU A 345 13.17 -40.78 9.50
CA LEU A 345 12.08 -39.79 9.54
C LEU A 345 12.38 -38.64 10.49
N ARG A 346 13.00 -38.93 11.64
CA ARG A 346 13.46 -37.92 12.62
C ARG A 346 14.54 -37.02 12.03
N GLU A 347 15.55 -37.58 11.37
CA GLU A 347 16.59 -36.83 10.67
C GLU A 347 16.00 -35.92 9.58
N ARG A 348 15.05 -36.44 8.79
CA ARG A 348 14.34 -35.66 7.77
C ARG A 348 13.59 -34.48 8.39
N ARG A 349 12.91 -34.66 9.52
CA ARG A 349 12.24 -33.56 10.24
C ARG A 349 13.25 -32.52 10.72
N LYS A 350 14.36 -32.95 11.32
CA LYS A 350 15.45 -32.04 11.75
C LYS A 350 16.03 -31.25 10.57
N LYS A 351 16.29 -31.91 9.43
CA LYS A 351 16.78 -31.27 8.21
C LYS A 351 15.78 -30.26 7.66
N LYS A 352 14.49 -30.61 7.63
CA LYS A 352 13.41 -29.70 7.18
C LYS A 352 13.25 -28.48 8.10
N MET A 353 13.39 -28.65 9.41
CA MET A 353 13.39 -27.53 10.36
C MET A 353 14.57 -26.60 10.11
N LYS A 354 15.80 -27.13 10.05
CA LYS A 354 16.99 -26.32 9.73
C LYS A 354 16.86 -25.56 8.41
N GLN A 355 16.33 -26.21 7.37
CA GLN A 355 16.08 -25.55 6.08
C GLN A 355 15.03 -24.45 6.17
N ARG A 356 13.98 -24.62 6.98
CA ARG A 356 12.97 -23.59 7.22
C ARG A 356 13.58 -22.41 7.96
N ASP A 357 14.40 -22.66 8.97
CA ASP A 357 15.02 -21.62 9.78
C ASP A 357 16.02 -20.81 8.93
N MET A 358 16.83 -21.48 8.10
CA MET A 358 17.73 -20.82 7.13
C MET A 358 17.00 -20.06 6.01
N ALA A 359 15.81 -20.52 5.62
CA ALA A 359 14.98 -19.81 4.65
C ALA A 359 14.32 -18.57 5.28
N ALA A 360 13.86 -18.68 6.53
CA ALA A 360 13.31 -17.56 7.29
C ALA A 360 14.37 -16.49 7.58
N SER A 361 15.62 -16.89 7.80
CA SER A 361 16.76 -15.98 7.95
C SER A 361 17.30 -15.44 6.62
N GLY A 362 16.68 -15.75 5.48
CA GLY A 362 17.05 -15.21 4.16
C GLY A 362 18.32 -15.80 3.53
N ILE A 363 18.99 -16.75 4.18
CA ILE A 363 20.24 -17.38 3.69
C ILE A 363 19.95 -18.31 2.50
N LEU A 364 18.81 -19.01 2.53
CA LEU A 364 18.34 -19.84 1.44
C LEU A 364 17.17 -19.16 0.71
N LYS A 365 17.42 -18.65 -0.50
CA LYS A 365 16.35 -18.18 -1.40
C LYS A 365 15.47 -19.36 -1.79
N THR A 366 14.30 -19.50 -1.17
CA THR A 366 13.31 -20.48 -1.60
C THR A 366 12.75 -20.02 -2.95
N LYS A 367 12.98 -20.79 -4.01
CA LYS A 367 12.32 -20.52 -5.30
C LYS A 367 10.80 -20.52 -5.08
N PRO A 368 10.06 -19.50 -5.55
CA PRO A 368 8.61 -19.48 -5.44
C PRO A 368 8.04 -20.70 -6.18
N LYS A 369 7.11 -21.41 -5.53
CA LYS A 369 6.51 -22.65 -6.03
C LYS A 369 5.64 -22.47 -7.28
N GLU A 370 5.45 -21.24 -7.74
CA GLU A 370 4.60 -20.92 -8.91
C GLU A 370 5.21 -21.35 -10.25
N ALA A 371 6.54 -21.58 -10.32
CA ALA A 371 7.20 -21.95 -11.56
C ALA A 371 6.93 -23.40 -12.05
N VAL A 372 6.32 -24.26 -11.23
CA VAL A 372 6.14 -25.69 -11.57
C VAL A 372 4.80 -25.97 -12.30
N VAL A 373 3.80 -25.10 -12.18
CA VAL A 373 2.47 -25.33 -12.79
C VAL A 373 2.43 -24.90 -14.27
N ARG A 374 3.30 -23.99 -14.71
CA ARG A 374 3.32 -23.49 -16.10
C ARG A 374 4.08 -24.38 -17.10
N GLY A 375 4.67 -25.49 -16.67
CA GLY A 375 5.55 -26.33 -17.50
C GLY A 375 4.88 -27.44 -18.32
N LYS A 376 3.54 -27.55 -18.38
CA LYS A 376 2.86 -28.73 -18.97
C LYS A 376 1.85 -28.45 -20.09
N LYS A 377 1.80 -27.25 -20.66
CA LYS A 377 0.92 -26.94 -21.80
C LYS A 377 1.61 -26.01 -22.81
N ARG A 378 2.64 -26.49 -23.52
CA ARG A 378 3.07 -25.91 -24.81
C ARG A 378 3.80 -26.98 -25.63
N ALA A 379 3.07 -27.64 -26.51
CA ALA A 379 3.60 -28.34 -27.68
C ALA A 379 2.48 -28.40 -28.72
N ILE A 380 2.42 -27.40 -29.61
CA ILE A 380 1.84 -27.40 -30.97
C ILE A 380 2.19 -26.01 -31.60
N GLY A 381 2.86 -26.00 -32.75
CA GLY A 381 3.27 -24.83 -33.59
C GLY A 381 4.62 -24.21 -33.16
N GLY A 382 5.74 -24.28 -33.88
CA GLY A 382 6.07 -23.64 -35.18
C GLY A 382 6.51 -22.19 -34.90
N GLU A 383 7.69 -21.63 -35.18
CA GLU A 383 8.89 -21.94 -35.98
C GLU A 383 10.15 -21.31 -35.31
N HIS A 384 11.30 -21.38 -35.99
CA HIS A 384 12.68 -21.16 -35.54
C HIS A 384 13.00 -19.87 -34.75
N GLU A 385 13.52 -20.06 -33.52
CA GLU A 385 14.47 -19.15 -32.87
C GLU A 385 15.66 -19.98 -32.40
N SER A 386 16.86 -19.68 -32.93
CA SER A 386 18.09 -20.42 -32.63
C SER A 386 18.65 -20.04 -31.25
N GLU A 387 17.99 -20.49 -30.19
CA GLU A 387 18.57 -20.49 -28.86
C GLU A 387 19.52 -21.69 -28.69
N SER A 388 20.78 -21.41 -28.40
CA SER A 388 21.80 -22.41 -28.04
C SER A 388 21.45 -23.06 -26.70
N LYS A 389 20.55 -24.04 -26.71
CA LYS A 389 20.21 -24.87 -25.55
C LYS A 389 21.40 -25.78 -25.26
N LYS A 390 21.99 -25.65 -24.06
CA LYS A 390 23.04 -26.54 -23.55
C LYS A 390 22.49 -27.96 -23.44
N LEU A 391 22.63 -28.74 -24.50
CA LEU A 391 22.25 -30.15 -24.54
C LEU A 391 23.25 -30.97 -23.72
N LYS A 392 22.75 -31.87 -22.86
CA LYS A 392 23.60 -32.82 -22.13
C LYS A 392 24.32 -33.73 -23.14
N GLY A 393 25.57 -34.09 -22.83
CA GLY A 393 26.55 -34.64 -23.77
C GLY A 393 26.06 -35.70 -24.75
N SER A 394 25.22 -36.66 -24.35
CA SER A 394 24.72 -37.71 -25.27
C SER A 394 23.87 -37.15 -26.42
N LYS A 395 22.99 -36.18 -26.11
CA LYS A 395 22.10 -35.57 -27.11
C LYS A 395 22.83 -34.61 -28.04
N PHE A 396 23.95 -34.05 -27.57
CA PHE A 396 24.84 -33.24 -28.41
C PHE A 396 25.47 -34.09 -29.51
N PHE A 397 26.05 -35.24 -29.16
CA PHE A 397 26.68 -36.12 -30.15
C PHE A 397 25.69 -36.75 -31.14
N GLU A 398 24.47 -37.07 -30.73
CA GLU A 398 23.41 -37.51 -31.65
C GLU A 398 23.06 -36.41 -32.66
N SER A 399 22.87 -35.17 -32.20
CA SER A 399 22.58 -34.04 -33.12
C SER A 399 23.73 -33.74 -34.09
N LEU A 400 24.97 -33.94 -33.65
CA LEU A 400 26.17 -33.76 -34.48
C LEU A 400 26.29 -34.87 -35.54
N GLN A 401 25.96 -36.11 -35.17
CA GLN A 401 25.92 -37.23 -36.12
C GLN A 401 24.80 -37.05 -37.16
N GLU A 402 23.63 -36.57 -36.76
CA GLU A 402 22.55 -36.24 -37.71
C GLU A 402 22.93 -35.07 -38.63
N ALA A 403 23.56 -34.01 -38.11
CA ALA A 403 23.99 -32.88 -38.92
C ALA A 403 25.04 -33.28 -39.96
N THR A 404 26.03 -34.08 -39.56
CA THR A 404 27.07 -34.59 -40.48
C THR A 404 26.50 -35.54 -41.54
N GLN A 405 25.53 -36.38 -41.18
CA GLN A 405 24.85 -37.24 -42.16
C GLN A 405 24.02 -36.45 -43.17
N LYS A 406 23.32 -35.40 -42.72
CA LYS A 406 22.58 -34.49 -43.63
C LYS A 406 23.51 -33.75 -44.58
N GLU A 407 24.68 -33.33 -44.11
CA GLU A 407 25.67 -32.66 -44.97
C GLU A 407 26.28 -33.62 -46.01
N ILE A 408 26.49 -34.89 -45.65
CA ILE A 408 26.93 -35.93 -46.58
C ILE A 408 25.85 -36.26 -47.63
N GLN A 409 24.58 -36.27 -47.23
CA GLN A 409 23.45 -36.47 -48.16
C GLN A 409 23.26 -35.29 -49.11
N ASN A 410 23.50 -34.06 -48.66
CA ASN A 410 23.42 -32.86 -49.51
C ASN A 410 24.62 -32.69 -50.45
N LYS A 411 25.72 -33.42 -50.21
CA LYS A 411 26.93 -33.43 -51.07
C LYS A 411 26.96 -34.60 -52.07
N ARG A 412 25.97 -35.50 -52.04
CA ARG A 412 25.71 -36.51 -53.08
C ARG A 412 24.58 -36.05 -53.97
#